data_AF-A0A962TRX5-F1
#
_entry.id   AF-A0A962TRX5-F1
#
_cell.length_a   1.000
_cell.length_b   1.000
_cell.length_c   1.000
_cell.angle_alpha   90.00
_cell.angle_beta   90.00
_cell.angle_gamma   90.00
#
_symmetry.space_group_name_H-M   'P 1'
#
loop_
_entity.id
_entity.type
_entity.pdbx_description
1 polymer ?
#
loop_
_entity_poly.entity_id
_entity_poly.type
_entity_poly.pdbx_seq_one_letter_code
_entity_poly.pdbx_strand_id
1 'polypeptide(L)'
;SSEVRPVVESAIAEHLGTWLEENPAEGKLIVGKVVEAATAREAARKARDLTRRKGIMDVSNLPGKLADCQSKDPSNSEIFIVEGDSAGGSAKQARDRYNQAILPLRGKILNVERARFDKMLGSEQIGTLITALGTSIGPDEFNADKARYHKIIIMTDADVDGSHIRTLLLTFFFRYMPEIIARGYLYIAQPPLFKVKRGKSAELYLKDEREMENYLITMATADIVITDSRGNTRSGNDLQDLLIKSRALRNSINALSQRAGNRRAVEQAAIAGAFDSSVMEDENIGRDYAAKTAARLNKIENIKDESGENGWQGTFSFDKGYSFKRTQRGITERVRLSTDRVRSPDARRLDSAKSWLQDLFDGPVSIINEGKTIAKVNGPAAFYDHIQEAGRKGLSIQRYKGLGEMNPEQLWETTLDPNVRTLLQVTVADAVKADEIFSTLMGDVVEPRREFIQDNALKAEVDA
;
A
#
# COMPACT_ATOMS: atom_id res chain seq x y z
N SER A 1 -48.43 28.92 -24.14
CA SER A 1 -49.43 29.34 -25.13
C SER A 1 -49.59 28.23 -26.16
N SER A 2 -50.74 27.57 -26.20
CA SER A 2 -51.04 26.46 -27.11
C SER A 2 -51.07 26.88 -28.59
N GLU A 3 -51.28 28.17 -28.88
CA GLU A 3 -51.37 28.71 -30.24
C GLU A 3 -49.99 28.99 -30.86
N VAL A 4 -48.98 29.24 -30.04
CA VAL A 4 -47.62 29.57 -30.51
C VAL A 4 -46.79 28.32 -30.80
N ARG A 5 -47.07 27.23 -30.08
CA ARG A 5 -46.32 25.97 -30.19
C ARG A 5 -46.24 25.40 -31.62
N PRO A 6 -47.35 25.32 -32.41
CA PRO A 6 -47.30 24.76 -33.76
C PRO A 6 -46.44 25.60 -34.72
N VAL A 7 -46.47 26.92 -34.57
CA VAL A 7 -45.70 27.86 -35.40
C VAL A 7 -44.20 27.67 -35.15
N VAL A 8 -43.80 27.54 -33.88
CA VAL A 8 -42.41 27.32 -33.49
C VAL A 8 -41.92 25.93 -33.89
N GLU A 9 -42.73 24.88 -33.68
CA GLU A 9 -42.38 23.51 -34.10
C GLU A 9 -42.18 23.43 -35.61
N SER A 10 -43.04 24.07 -36.41
CA SER A 10 -42.91 24.09 -37.88
C SER A 10 -41.65 24.83 -38.33
N ALA A 11 -41.37 26.02 -37.76
CA ALA A 11 -40.18 26.79 -38.11
C ALA A 11 -38.88 26.08 -37.71
N ILE A 12 -38.85 25.44 -36.53
CA ILE A 12 -37.69 24.66 -36.11
C ILE A 12 -37.50 23.44 -37.00
N ALA A 13 -38.56 22.69 -37.33
CA ALA A 13 -38.46 21.50 -38.15
C ALA A 13 -37.90 21.82 -39.55
N GLU A 14 -38.36 22.91 -40.16
CA GLU A 14 -37.89 23.37 -41.46
C GLU A 14 -36.41 23.78 -41.39
N HIS A 15 -36.07 24.75 -40.53
CA HIS A 15 -34.70 25.27 -40.47
C HIS A 15 -33.68 24.25 -39.96
N LEU A 16 -34.06 23.39 -39.01
CA LEU A 16 -33.18 22.31 -38.53
C LEU A 16 -32.97 21.26 -39.62
N GLY A 17 -34.00 20.94 -40.41
CA GLY A 17 -33.91 20.04 -41.55
C GLY A 17 -32.91 20.56 -42.58
N THR A 18 -33.09 21.81 -43.02
CA THR A 18 -32.17 22.47 -43.95
C THR A 18 -30.74 22.51 -43.41
N TRP A 19 -30.56 22.89 -42.14
CA TRP A 19 -29.24 22.96 -41.54
C TRP A 19 -28.52 21.60 -41.48
N LEU A 20 -29.23 20.52 -41.16
CA LEU A 20 -28.68 19.16 -41.13
C LEU A 20 -28.27 18.67 -42.53
N GLU A 21 -29.01 19.06 -43.57
CA GLU A 21 -28.66 18.75 -44.96
C GLU A 21 -27.43 19.54 -45.44
N GLU A 22 -27.32 20.81 -45.05
CA GLU A 22 -26.19 21.68 -45.39
C GLU A 22 -24.90 21.35 -44.60
N ASN A 23 -25.01 20.70 -43.44
CA ASN A 23 -23.89 20.38 -42.55
C ASN A 23 -23.79 18.86 -42.27
N PRO A 24 -23.38 18.02 -43.25
CA PRO A 24 -23.44 16.56 -43.12
C PRO A 24 -22.50 15.99 -42.06
N ALA A 25 -21.34 16.64 -41.81
CA ALA A 25 -20.35 16.15 -40.86
C ALA A 25 -20.84 16.34 -39.42
N GLU A 26 -21.35 17.52 -39.10
CA GLU A 26 -21.96 17.89 -37.82
C GLU A 26 -23.27 17.13 -37.61
N GLY A 27 -24.10 17.02 -38.65
CA GLY A 27 -25.33 16.24 -38.61
C GLY A 27 -25.09 14.77 -38.28
N LYS A 28 -24.06 14.16 -38.88
CA LYS A 28 -23.64 12.78 -38.56
C LYS A 28 -23.20 12.62 -37.10
N LEU A 29 -22.49 13.61 -36.55
CA LEU A 29 -22.11 13.64 -35.13
C LEU A 29 -23.34 13.71 -34.20
N ILE A 30 -24.27 14.61 -34.50
CA ILE A 30 -25.51 14.79 -33.71
C ILE A 30 -26.36 13.52 -33.77
N VAL A 31 -26.65 13.01 -34.97
CA VAL A 31 -27.44 11.78 -35.15
C VAL A 31 -26.73 10.59 -34.52
N GLY A 32 -25.41 10.49 -34.64
CA GLY A 32 -24.61 9.44 -33.98
C GLY A 32 -24.83 9.46 -32.46
N LYS A 33 -24.79 10.63 -31.84
CA LYS A 33 -25.03 10.78 -30.40
C LYS A 33 -26.47 10.45 -29.99
N VAL A 34 -27.45 10.79 -30.83
CA VAL A 34 -28.87 10.40 -30.64
C VAL A 34 -29.03 8.88 -30.72
N VAL A 35 -28.39 8.23 -31.70
CA VAL A 35 -28.43 6.77 -31.86
C VAL A 35 -27.74 6.08 -30.68
N GLU A 36 -26.56 6.53 -30.25
CA GLU A 36 -25.87 5.98 -29.07
C GLU A 36 -26.72 6.11 -27.79
N ALA A 37 -27.39 7.25 -27.59
CA ALA A 37 -28.29 7.44 -26.46
C ALA A 37 -29.53 6.52 -26.57
N ALA A 38 -30.07 6.34 -27.77
CA ALA A 38 -31.21 5.47 -28.02
C ALA A 38 -30.86 3.99 -27.81
N THR A 39 -29.71 3.51 -28.31
CA THR A 39 -29.24 2.14 -28.09
C THR A 39 -28.96 1.88 -26.62
N ALA A 40 -28.32 2.82 -25.92
CA ALA A 40 -28.08 2.72 -24.48
C ALA A 40 -29.38 2.60 -23.68
N ARG A 41 -30.40 3.42 -24.01
CA ARG A 41 -31.74 3.32 -23.41
C ARG A 41 -32.42 1.99 -23.73
N GLU A 42 -32.35 1.52 -24.97
CA GLU A 42 -32.96 0.25 -25.37
C GLU A 42 -32.27 -0.95 -24.70
N ALA A 43 -30.95 -0.91 -24.56
CA ALA A 43 -30.17 -1.90 -23.84
C ALA A 43 -30.49 -1.90 -22.35
N ALA A 44 -30.59 -0.74 -21.71
CA ALA A 44 -31.06 -0.61 -20.32
C ALA A 44 -32.46 -1.20 -20.15
N ARG A 45 -33.38 -0.86 -21.07
CA ARG A 45 -34.75 -1.39 -21.09
C ARG A 45 -34.77 -2.91 -21.26
N LYS A 46 -33.95 -3.48 -22.15
CA LYS A 46 -33.82 -4.93 -22.36
C LYS A 46 -33.23 -5.63 -21.13
N ALA A 47 -32.19 -5.07 -20.52
CA ALA A 47 -31.63 -5.59 -19.27
C ALA A 47 -32.70 -5.59 -18.16
N ARG A 48 -33.49 -4.50 -18.07
CA ARG A 48 -34.61 -4.39 -17.15
C ARG A 48 -35.72 -5.41 -17.43
N ASP A 49 -36.12 -5.59 -18.69
CA ASP A 49 -37.14 -6.56 -19.06
C ASP A 49 -36.65 -8.00 -18.86
N LEU A 50 -35.35 -8.26 -18.98
CA LEU A 50 -34.74 -9.53 -18.59
C LEU A 50 -34.84 -9.75 -17.07
N THR A 51 -34.60 -8.72 -16.26
CA THR A 51 -34.79 -8.78 -14.80
C THR A 51 -36.26 -8.84 -14.39
N ARG A 52 -37.17 -8.27 -15.18
CA ARG A 52 -38.60 -8.12 -14.85
C ARG A 52 -39.46 -9.26 -15.38
N ARG A 53 -39.17 -9.85 -16.54
CA ARG A 53 -39.80 -11.11 -17.01
C ARG A 53 -39.48 -12.28 -16.08
N LYS A 54 -38.35 -12.21 -15.38
CA LYS A 54 -37.99 -13.10 -14.28
C LYS A 54 -38.70 -12.79 -12.95
N GLY A 55 -39.43 -11.68 -12.85
CA GLY A 55 -39.87 -11.11 -11.56
C GLY A 55 -41.38 -11.08 -11.29
N ILE A 56 -42.25 -11.64 -12.15
CA ILE A 56 -43.71 -11.49 -11.95
C ILE A 56 -44.30 -12.59 -11.06
N MET A 57 -43.59 -13.68 -10.78
CA MET A 57 -44.14 -14.76 -9.94
C MET A 57 -43.16 -15.38 -8.96
N ASP A 58 -42.16 -14.62 -8.50
CA ASP A 58 -41.35 -15.10 -7.39
C ASP A 58 -40.39 -14.04 -6.84
N VAL A 59 -40.24 -14.03 -5.53
CA VAL A 59 -39.16 -13.37 -4.78
C VAL A 59 -37.79 -14.05 -5.06
N SER A 60 -37.66 -14.88 -6.10
CA SER A 60 -36.65 -15.94 -6.24
C SER A 60 -35.61 -15.78 -7.36
N ASN A 61 -35.64 -14.74 -8.21
CA ASN A 61 -34.61 -14.57 -9.26
C ASN A 61 -33.45 -13.66 -8.84
N LEU A 62 -32.99 -13.83 -7.61
CA LEU A 62 -31.67 -13.36 -7.20
C LEU A 62 -30.61 -14.11 -8.02
N PRO A 63 -29.48 -13.48 -8.36
CA PRO A 63 -28.41 -14.18 -9.05
C PRO A 63 -28.03 -15.44 -8.27
N GLY A 64 -27.93 -16.61 -8.92
CA GLY A 64 -27.65 -17.87 -8.21
C GLY A 64 -26.31 -17.89 -7.45
N LYS A 65 -25.42 -16.93 -7.75
CA LYS A 65 -24.15 -16.70 -7.05
C LYS A 65 -24.30 -15.89 -5.76
N LEU A 66 -25.36 -15.09 -5.61
CA LEU A 66 -25.60 -14.26 -4.44
C LEU A 66 -26.05 -15.12 -3.26
N ALA A 67 -25.30 -15.10 -2.17
CA ALA A 67 -25.73 -15.61 -0.89
C ALA A 67 -26.36 -14.47 -0.08
N ASP A 68 -27.68 -14.31 -0.18
CA ASP A 68 -28.43 -13.22 0.45
C ASP A 68 -28.57 -13.38 1.98
N CYS A 69 -28.93 -12.28 2.65
CA CYS A 69 -29.21 -12.19 4.08
C CYS A 69 -30.73 -12.26 4.37
N GLN A 70 -31.09 -12.46 5.65
CA GLN A 70 -32.49 -12.57 6.08
C GLN A 70 -33.16 -11.20 6.22
N SER A 71 -32.41 -10.20 6.67
CA SER A 71 -32.89 -8.82 6.85
C SER A 71 -33.38 -8.23 5.53
N LYS A 72 -34.56 -7.62 5.58
CA LYS A 72 -35.14 -6.86 4.45
C LYS A 72 -34.95 -5.35 4.60
N ASP A 73 -34.42 -4.89 5.73
CA ASP A 73 -34.12 -3.48 5.97
C ASP A 73 -32.74 -3.13 5.38
N PRO A 74 -32.70 -2.30 4.32
CA PRO A 74 -31.44 -1.94 3.67
C PRO A 74 -30.44 -1.24 4.58
N SER A 75 -30.92 -0.52 5.61
CA SER A 75 -30.05 0.22 6.53
C SER A 75 -29.22 -0.68 7.43
N ASN A 76 -29.76 -1.85 7.75
CA ASN A 76 -29.13 -2.86 8.58
C ASN A 76 -28.41 -3.95 7.77
N SER A 77 -28.71 -4.05 6.46
CA SER A 77 -28.13 -5.07 5.58
C SER A 77 -26.87 -4.59 4.87
N GLU A 78 -25.90 -5.49 4.77
CA GLU A 78 -24.63 -5.25 4.08
C GLU A 78 -24.33 -6.34 3.05
N ILE A 79 -23.60 -5.98 2.01
CA ILE A 79 -23.17 -6.91 0.96
C ILE A 79 -21.66 -6.84 0.78
N PHE A 80 -20.99 -7.99 0.79
CA PHE A 80 -19.58 -8.13 0.47
C PHE A 80 -19.42 -8.61 -0.97
N ILE A 81 -18.72 -7.82 -1.77
CA ILE A 81 -18.29 -8.18 -3.11
C ILE A 81 -16.91 -8.78 -2.99
N VAL A 82 -16.78 -10.06 -3.31
CA VAL A 82 -15.55 -10.84 -3.08
C VAL A 82 -14.94 -11.34 -4.39
N GLU A 83 -13.62 -11.34 -4.42
CA GLU A 83 -12.85 -11.87 -5.55
C GLU A 83 -12.77 -13.39 -5.52
N GLY A 84 -13.36 -14.04 -6.52
CA GLY A 84 -13.28 -15.49 -6.72
C GLY A 84 -14.20 -16.32 -5.83
N ASP A 85 -14.36 -17.59 -6.21
CA ASP A 85 -15.19 -18.54 -5.46
C ASP A 85 -14.51 -19.02 -4.17
N SER A 86 -13.18 -18.97 -4.10
CA SER A 86 -12.43 -19.42 -2.93
C SER A 86 -12.74 -18.52 -1.73
N ALA A 87 -12.46 -17.22 -1.84
CA ALA A 87 -12.81 -16.24 -0.81
C ALA A 87 -14.32 -16.18 -0.60
N GLY A 88 -15.14 -16.30 -1.67
CA GLY A 88 -16.59 -16.35 -1.54
C GLY A 88 -17.12 -17.57 -0.78
N GLY A 89 -16.47 -18.73 -0.90
CA GLY A 89 -16.79 -19.92 -0.13
C GLY A 89 -16.56 -19.72 1.36
N SER A 90 -15.36 -19.26 1.73
CA SER A 90 -15.01 -18.97 3.13
C SER A 90 -15.90 -17.88 3.72
N ALA A 91 -16.12 -16.78 2.99
CA ALA A 91 -16.99 -15.69 3.42
C ALA A 91 -18.44 -16.14 3.60
N LYS A 92 -18.97 -16.98 2.70
CA LYS A 92 -20.33 -17.52 2.82
C LYS A 92 -20.52 -18.40 4.06
N GLN A 93 -19.48 -19.14 4.44
CA GLN A 93 -19.50 -19.99 5.65
C GLN A 93 -19.38 -19.15 6.93
N ALA A 94 -18.56 -18.11 6.90
CA ALA A 94 -18.26 -17.26 8.05
C ALA A 94 -19.34 -16.21 8.37
N ARG A 95 -20.06 -15.72 7.35
CA ARG A 95 -20.96 -14.56 7.47
C ARG A 95 -22.05 -14.73 8.52
N ASP A 96 -22.50 -13.60 9.06
CA ASP A 96 -23.79 -13.53 9.74
C ASP A 96 -24.92 -13.57 8.69
N ARG A 97 -25.72 -14.63 8.74
CA ARG A 97 -26.83 -14.85 7.81
C ARG A 97 -27.96 -13.85 8.00
N TYR A 98 -28.02 -13.18 9.15
CA TYR A 98 -29.06 -12.21 9.45
C TYR A 98 -28.94 -10.97 8.57
N ASN A 99 -27.75 -10.34 8.51
CA ASN A 99 -27.55 -9.04 7.86
C ASN A 99 -26.46 -8.99 6.78
N GLN A 100 -25.63 -10.03 6.61
CA GLN A 100 -24.53 -10.00 5.63
C GLN A 100 -24.85 -10.86 4.40
N ALA A 101 -24.81 -10.25 3.22
CA ALA A 101 -24.87 -10.93 1.94
C ALA A 101 -23.48 -11.05 1.30
N ILE A 102 -23.22 -12.14 0.57
CA ILE A 102 -21.94 -12.36 -0.12
C ILE A 102 -22.19 -12.53 -1.62
N LEU A 103 -21.46 -11.75 -2.43
CA LEU A 103 -21.49 -11.81 -3.88
C LEU A 103 -20.09 -12.10 -4.44
N PRO A 104 -19.80 -13.36 -4.81
CA PRO A 104 -18.55 -13.71 -5.47
C PRO A 104 -18.55 -13.29 -6.94
N LEU A 105 -17.47 -12.62 -7.37
CA LEU A 105 -17.19 -12.29 -8.76
C LEU A 105 -16.10 -13.20 -9.30
N ARG A 106 -16.27 -13.69 -10.54
CA ARG A 106 -15.27 -14.56 -11.20
C ARG A 106 -14.61 -13.82 -12.36
N GLY A 107 -13.28 -13.93 -12.42
CA GLY A 107 -12.47 -13.36 -13.50
C GLY A 107 -12.35 -11.84 -13.43
N LYS A 108 -11.59 -11.27 -14.37
CA LYS A 108 -11.42 -9.81 -14.47
C LYS A 108 -12.74 -9.20 -14.94
N ILE A 109 -13.27 -8.26 -14.16
CA ILE A 109 -14.47 -7.50 -14.51
C ILE A 109 -14.20 -6.76 -15.82
N LEU A 110 -15.24 -6.66 -16.67
CA LEU A 110 -15.14 -5.90 -17.91
C LEU A 110 -14.73 -4.46 -17.59
N ASN A 111 -13.67 -3.98 -18.24
CA ASN A 111 -13.27 -2.59 -18.16
C ASN A 111 -14.37 -1.70 -18.79
N VAL A 112 -15.10 -1.00 -17.93
CA VAL A 112 -16.22 -0.13 -18.31
C VAL A 112 -15.78 1.25 -18.80
N GLU A 113 -14.50 1.60 -18.69
CA GLU A 113 -13.95 2.83 -19.27
C GLU A 113 -13.88 2.73 -20.79
N ARG A 114 -13.44 1.56 -21.29
CA ARG A 114 -13.27 1.30 -22.72
C ARG A 114 -14.51 0.70 -23.38
N ALA A 115 -15.34 0.01 -22.60
CA ALA A 115 -16.50 -0.69 -23.13
C ALA A 115 -17.69 0.25 -23.32
N ARG A 116 -18.32 0.18 -24.50
CA ARG A 116 -19.62 0.83 -24.73
C ARG A 116 -20.67 0.31 -23.73
N PHE A 117 -21.60 1.17 -23.37
CA PHE A 117 -22.67 0.87 -22.40
C PHE A 117 -23.42 -0.43 -22.70
N ASP A 118 -23.77 -0.70 -23.96
CA ASP A 118 -24.46 -1.93 -24.36
C ASP A 118 -23.65 -3.20 -24.08
N LYS A 119 -22.33 -3.14 -24.30
CA LYS A 119 -21.40 -4.25 -24.02
C LYS A 119 -21.22 -4.46 -22.52
N MET A 120 -21.23 -3.37 -21.76
CA MET A 120 -21.23 -3.43 -20.30
C MET A 120 -22.49 -4.13 -19.77
N LEU A 121 -23.68 -3.78 -20.27
CA LEU A 121 -24.93 -4.44 -19.88
C LEU A 121 -24.99 -5.92 -20.29
N GLY A 122 -24.33 -6.27 -21.39
CA GLY A 122 -24.17 -7.67 -21.81
C GLY A 122 -23.23 -8.50 -20.92
N SER A 123 -22.50 -7.88 -19.99
CA SER A 123 -21.63 -8.60 -19.06
C SER A 123 -22.45 -9.28 -17.96
N GLU A 124 -22.30 -10.61 -17.85
CA GLU A 124 -22.96 -11.39 -16.79
C GLU A 124 -22.58 -10.92 -15.38
N GLN A 125 -21.31 -10.54 -15.16
CA GLN A 125 -20.82 -10.08 -13.85
C GLN A 125 -21.45 -8.74 -13.45
N ILE A 126 -21.51 -7.78 -14.38
CA ILE A 126 -22.13 -6.47 -14.12
C ILE A 126 -23.64 -6.59 -13.97
N GLY A 127 -24.30 -7.38 -14.83
CA GLY A 127 -25.74 -7.64 -14.70
C GLY A 127 -26.09 -8.30 -13.36
N THR A 128 -25.26 -9.25 -12.91
CA THR A 128 -25.37 -9.89 -11.60
C THR A 128 -25.21 -8.88 -10.46
N LEU A 129 -24.20 -7.99 -10.53
CA LEU A 129 -23.96 -6.94 -9.54
C LEU A 129 -25.15 -5.97 -9.44
N ILE A 130 -25.62 -5.44 -10.58
CA ILE A 130 -26.77 -4.51 -10.62
C ILE A 130 -28.02 -5.16 -10.04
N THR A 131 -28.28 -6.42 -10.42
CA THR A 131 -29.45 -7.16 -9.92
C THR A 131 -29.34 -7.42 -8.41
N ALA A 132 -28.14 -7.73 -7.92
CA ALA A 132 -27.91 -7.92 -6.49
C ALA A 132 -28.19 -6.62 -5.70
N LEU A 133 -27.70 -5.48 -6.17
CA LEU A 133 -27.86 -4.18 -5.53
C LEU A 133 -29.30 -3.64 -5.59
N GLY A 134 -30.05 -3.95 -6.65
CA GLY A 134 -31.46 -3.57 -6.80
C GLY A 134 -31.72 -2.13 -7.27
N THR A 135 -30.66 -1.37 -7.59
CA THR A 135 -30.73 0.07 -7.90
C THR A 135 -31.09 0.40 -9.35
N SER A 136 -31.16 -0.59 -10.24
CA SER A 136 -31.14 -0.37 -11.71
C SER A 136 -29.88 0.40 -12.16
N ILE A 137 -29.76 0.72 -13.46
CA ILE A 137 -28.59 1.41 -14.02
C ILE A 137 -29.01 2.35 -15.16
N GLY A 138 -28.32 3.48 -15.29
CA GLY A 138 -28.50 4.44 -16.38
C GLY A 138 -29.04 5.80 -15.90
N PRO A 139 -28.79 6.89 -16.64
CA PRO A 139 -29.06 8.27 -16.18
C PRO A 139 -30.51 8.54 -15.78
N ASP A 140 -31.46 7.91 -16.49
CA ASP A 140 -32.90 8.11 -16.31
C ASP A 140 -33.57 7.00 -15.45
N GLU A 141 -32.85 5.92 -15.13
CA GLU A 141 -33.41 4.72 -14.48
C GLU A 141 -32.78 4.37 -13.13
N PHE A 142 -31.55 4.82 -12.88
CA PHE A 142 -30.86 4.56 -11.62
C PHE A 142 -31.61 5.22 -10.45
N ASN A 143 -31.84 4.44 -9.40
CA ASN A 143 -32.48 4.90 -8.18
C ASN A 143 -31.79 4.30 -6.95
N ALA A 144 -31.07 5.14 -6.21
CA ALA A 144 -30.36 4.73 -5.00
C ALA A 144 -31.28 4.45 -3.81
N ASP A 145 -32.52 4.94 -3.78
CA ASP A 145 -33.51 4.60 -2.74
C ASP A 145 -33.96 3.14 -2.81
N LYS A 146 -33.78 2.50 -3.97
CA LYS A 146 -34.04 1.07 -4.16
C LYS A 146 -32.83 0.18 -3.82
N ALA A 147 -31.73 0.77 -3.35
CA ALA A 147 -30.57 0.01 -2.92
C ALA A 147 -30.98 -0.96 -1.81
N ARG A 148 -30.68 -2.24 -2.02
CA ARG A 148 -31.02 -3.31 -1.07
C ARG A 148 -30.09 -3.38 0.14
N TYR A 149 -28.93 -2.76 0.03
CA TYR A 149 -27.88 -2.72 1.05
C TYR A 149 -27.33 -1.31 1.12
N HIS A 150 -27.40 -0.67 2.28
CA HIS A 150 -26.79 0.64 2.51
C HIS A 150 -25.30 0.55 2.88
N LYS A 151 -24.76 -0.68 2.98
CA LYS A 151 -23.34 -0.92 3.15
C LYS A 151 -22.86 -1.95 2.13
N ILE A 152 -22.15 -1.47 1.12
CA ILE A 152 -21.56 -2.24 0.04
C ILE A 152 -20.05 -2.27 0.28
N ILE A 153 -19.51 -3.45 0.56
CA ILE A 153 -18.12 -3.63 0.96
C ILE A 153 -17.38 -4.38 -0.14
N ILE A 154 -16.36 -3.74 -0.72
CA ILE A 154 -15.43 -4.39 -1.64
C ILE A 154 -14.36 -5.09 -0.81
N MET A 155 -14.31 -6.42 -0.90
CA MET A 155 -13.36 -7.26 -0.19
C MET A 155 -12.51 -8.04 -1.21
N THR A 156 -11.38 -7.46 -1.57
CA THR A 156 -10.41 -8.00 -2.55
C THR A 156 -9.08 -8.32 -1.88
N ASP A 157 -8.27 -9.14 -2.54
CA ASP A 157 -6.92 -9.47 -2.05
C ASP A 157 -6.00 -8.24 -2.06
N ALA A 158 -4.94 -8.30 -1.26
CA ALA A 158 -3.94 -7.23 -1.13
C ALA A 158 -2.90 -7.22 -2.27
N ASP A 159 -3.03 -8.15 -3.21
CA ASP A 159 -2.12 -8.28 -4.34
C ASP A 159 -2.48 -7.34 -5.51
N VAL A 160 -1.68 -7.42 -6.58
CA VAL A 160 -1.84 -6.56 -7.76
C VAL A 160 -3.16 -6.85 -8.47
N ASP A 161 -3.61 -8.10 -8.54
CA ASP A 161 -4.86 -8.44 -9.22
C ASP A 161 -6.10 -7.97 -8.43
N GLY A 162 -6.08 -8.09 -7.09
CA GLY A 162 -7.09 -7.52 -6.23
C GLY A 162 -7.16 -6.00 -6.32
N SER A 163 -6.00 -5.34 -6.44
CA SER A 163 -5.95 -3.89 -6.70
C SER A 163 -6.61 -3.52 -8.05
N HIS A 164 -6.46 -4.36 -9.08
CA HIS A 164 -7.08 -4.15 -10.39
C HIS A 164 -8.60 -4.30 -10.32
N ILE A 165 -9.11 -5.38 -9.71
CA ILE A 165 -10.56 -5.60 -9.58
C ILE A 165 -11.20 -4.51 -8.72
N ARG A 166 -10.55 -4.11 -7.62
CA ARG A 166 -11.01 -2.99 -6.79
C ARG A 166 -11.13 -1.71 -7.61
N THR A 167 -10.12 -1.38 -8.40
CA THR A 167 -10.15 -0.18 -9.25
C THR A 167 -11.26 -0.25 -10.30
N LEU A 168 -11.45 -1.41 -10.96
CA LEU A 168 -12.54 -1.63 -11.92
C LEU A 168 -13.93 -1.43 -11.29
N LEU A 169 -14.12 -1.91 -10.06
CA LEU A 169 -15.36 -1.71 -9.31
C LEU A 169 -15.56 -0.24 -8.93
N LEU A 170 -14.51 0.44 -8.45
CA LEU A 170 -14.57 1.86 -8.11
C LEU A 170 -14.95 2.71 -9.33
N THR A 171 -14.34 2.47 -10.49
CA THR A 171 -14.69 3.14 -11.76
C THR A 171 -16.15 2.85 -12.13
N PHE A 172 -16.61 1.60 -11.99
CA PHE A 172 -18.01 1.25 -12.25
C PHE A 172 -18.98 2.03 -11.35
N PHE A 173 -18.75 2.05 -10.03
CA PHE A 173 -19.61 2.80 -9.11
C PHE A 173 -19.55 4.30 -9.37
N PHE A 174 -18.37 4.84 -9.67
CA PHE A 174 -18.19 6.26 -9.95
C PHE A 174 -18.96 6.71 -11.19
N ARG A 175 -18.85 5.97 -12.29
CA ARG A 175 -19.49 6.36 -13.56
C ARG A 175 -20.99 6.10 -13.58
N TYR A 176 -21.44 4.98 -13.01
CA TYR A 176 -22.81 4.51 -13.21
C TYR A 176 -23.70 4.56 -11.98
N MET A 177 -23.13 4.70 -10.78
CA MET A 177 -23.87 4.74 -9.51
C MET A 177 -23.30 5.80 -8.54
N PRO A 178 -23.07 7.06 -8.98
CA PRO A 178 -22.40 8.06 -8.16
C PRO A 178 -23.14 8.38 -6.85
N GLU A 179 -24.47 8.27 -6.82
CA GLU A 179 -25.21 8.50 -5.57
C GLU A 179 -24.93 7.46 -4.48
N ILE A 180 -24.53 6.23 -4.83
CA ILE A 180 -24.11 5.22 -3.83
C ILE A 180 -22.89 5.73 -3.07
N ILE A 181 -21.95 6.37 -3.78
CA ILE A 181 -20.76 6.98 -3.18
C ILE A 181 -21.15 8.24 -2.41
N ALA A 182 -21.99 9.11 -2.99
CA ALA A 182 -22.41 10.36 -2.36
C ALA A 182 -23.19 10.14 -1.05
N ARG A 183 -24.01 9.08 -0.97
CA ARG A 183 -24.72 8.65 0.25
C ARG A 183 -23.81 7.92 1.25
N GLY A 184 -22.55 7.66 0.88
CA GLY A 184 -21.57 7.01 1.73
C GLY A 184 -21.77 5.50 1.90
N TYR A 185 -22.44 4.84 0.95
CA TYR A 185 -22.76 3.40 1.07
C TYR A 185 -21.62 2.48 0.65
N LEU A 186 -20.58 3.00 -0.03
CA LEU A 186 -19.47 2.20 -0.55
C LEU A 186 -18.26 2.18 0.39
N TYR A 187 -17.76 0.99 0.69
CA TYR A 187 -16.65 0.74 1.60
C TYR A 187 -15.65 -0.26 0.99
N ILE A 188 -14.42 -0.21 1.45
CA ILE A 188 -13.35 -1.17 1.14
C ILE A 188 -12.95 -1.87 2.44
N ALA A 189 -12.95 -3.20 2.44
CA ALA A 189 -12.47 -3.98 3.57
C ALA A 189 -10.94 -3.85 3.71
N GLN A 190 -10.44 -3.86 4.95
CA GLN A 190 -9.01 -3.84 5.26
C GLN A 190 -8.64 -5.13 6.03
N PRO A 191 -8.52 -6.27 5.33
CA PRO A 191 -8.11 -7.53 5.96
C PRO A 191 -6.67 -7.43 6.49
N PRO A 192 -6.30 -8.20 7.53
CA PRO A 192 -4.96 -8.16 8.08
C PRO A 192 -3.93 -8.79 7.15
N LEU A 193 -2.75 -8.18 7.08
CA LEU A 193 -1.62 -8.68 6.29
C LEU A 193 -0.81 -9.76 7.04
N PHE A 194 -0.77 -9.69 8.37
CA PHE A 194 -0.01 -10.61 9.20
C PHE A 194 -0.84 -11.21 10.33
N LYS A 195 -0.53 -12.46 10.66
CA LYS A 195 -0.90 -13.15 11.89
C LYS A 195 0.36 -13.47 12.67
N VAL A 196 0.40 -13.07 13.93
CA VAL A 196 1.54 -13.25 14.82
C VAL A 196 1.12 -14.02 16.06
N LYS A 197 1.96 -14.95 16.50
CA LYS A 197 1.72 -15.76 17.72
C LYS A 197 3.03 -15.99 18.47
N ARG A 198 3.06 -15.69 19.78
CA ARG A 198 4.19 -15.99 20.68
C ARG A 198 3.84 -17.16 21.61
N GLY A 199 4.40 -18.33 21.35
CA GLY A 199 4.15 -19.53 22.16
C GLY A 199 2.66 -19.88 22.28
N LYS A 200 2.14 -19.90 23.52
CA LYS A 200 0.71 -20.17 23.84
C LYS A 200 -0.15 -18.91 23.95
N SER A 201 0.38 -17.73 23.64
CA SER A 201 -0.38 -16.48 23.71
C SER A 201 -1.48 -16.44 22.65
N ALA A 202 -2.44 -15.55 22.84
CA ALA A 202 -3.47 -15.26 21.85
C ALA A 202 -2.86 -14.86 20.51
N GLU A 203 -3.57 -15.16 19.43
CA GLU A 203 -3.18 -14.80 18.08
C GLU A 203 -3.48 -13.32 17.87
N LEU A 204 -2.52 -12.59 17.27
CA LEU A 204 -2.68 -11.17 16.97
C LEU A 204 -2.65 -10.96 15.47
N TYR A 205 -3.59 -10.17 14.98
CA TYR A 205 -3.70 -9.78 13.58
C TYR A 205 -3.20 -8.36 13.39
N LEU A 206 -2.34 -8.14 12.40
CA LEU A 206 -1.72 -6.84 12.11
C LEU A 206 -2.02 -6.46 10.67
N LYS A 207 -2.45 -5.21 10.47
CA LYS A 207 -3.04 -4.79 9.18
C LYS A 207 -2.01 -4.53 8.09
N ASP A 208 -0.85 -4.01 8.47
CA ASP A 208 0.17 -3.53 7.56
C ASP A 208 1.59 -3.80 8.09
N GLU A 209 2.58 -3.54 7.26
CA GLU A 209 3.99 -3.73 7.61
C GLU A 209 4.43 -2.80 8.75
N ARG A 210 3.85 -1.60 8.84
CA ARG A 210 4.18 -0.64 9.90
C ARG A 210 3.73 -1.13 11.28
N GLU A 211 2.53 -1.69 11.38
CA GLU A 211 2.04 -2.33 12.60
C GLU A 211 2.87 -3.56 12.96
N MET A 212 3.24 -4.37 11.97
CA MET A 212 4.15 -5.51 12.15
C MET A 212 5.49 -5.06 12.74
N GLU A 213 6.08 -4.01 12.19
CA GLU A 213 7.34 -3.47 12.70
C GLU A 213 7.21 -2.91 14.11
N ASN A 214 6.18 -2.10 14.38
CA ASN A 214 5.96 -1.53 15.71
C ASN A 214 5.72 -2.62 16.75
N TYR A 215 4.98 -3.68 16.40
CA TYR A 215 4.77 -4.84 17.25
C TYR A 215 6.11 -5.53 17.57
N LEU A 216 6.94 -5.78 16.56
CA LEU A 216 8.25 -6.40 16.77
C LEU A 216 9.15 -5.54 17.66
N ILE A 217 9.18 -4.22 17.47
CA ILE A 217 9.92 -3.30 18.36
C ILE A 217 9.40 -3.42 19.79
N THR A 218 8.09 -3.34 19.98
CA THR A 218 7.46 -3.43 21.30
C THR A 218 7.84 -4.72 22.01
N MET A 219 7.70 -5.85 21.30
CA MET A 219 8.04 -7.17 21.84
C MET A 219 9.54 -7.34 22.10
N ALA A 220 10.39 -6.78 21.26
CA ALA A 220 11.83 -6.79 21.45
C ALA A 220 12.26 -6.00 22.69
N THR A 221 11.60 -4.86 22.96
CA THR A 221 11.95 -3.99 24.08
C THR A 221 11.41 -4.41 25.45
N ALA A 222 10.45 -5.35 25.49
CA ALA A 222 9.78 -5.72 26.73
C ALA A 222 10.74 -6.28 27.80
N ASP A 223 11.63 -7.19 27.38
CA ASP A 223 12.53 -7.93 28.28
C ASP A 223 14.01 -7.48 28.15
N ILE A 224 14.27 -6.48 27.30
CA ILE A 224 15.62 -5.99 27.00
C ILE A 224 15.94 -4.72 27.78
N VAL A 225 17.12 -4.72 28.39
CA VAL A 225 17.77 -3.56 29.00
C VAL A 225 19.08 -3.33 28.29
N ILE A 226 19.41 -2.08 27.98
CA ILE A 226 20.70 -1.74 27.41
C ILE A 226 21.55 -1.01 28.45
N THR A 227 22.86 -1.19 28.38
CA THR A 227 23.83 -0.43 29.18
C THR A 227 24.88 0.16 28.26
N ASP A 228 24.99 1.48 28.27
CA ASP A 228 26.01 2.19 27.48
C ASP A 228 27.40 2.09 28.14
N SER A 229 28.42 2.59 27.44
CA SER A 229 29.80 2.59 27.93
C SER A 229 30.06 3.48 29.15
N ARG A 230 29.12 4.39 29.48
CA ARG A 230 29.17 5.29 30.64
C ARG A 230 28.43 4.69 31.85
N GLY A 231 27.77 3.55 31.68
CA GLY A 231 27.02 2.86 32.72
C GLY A 231 25.55 3.28 32.82
N ASN A 232 25.04 4.11 31.91
CA ASN A 232 23.62 4.46 31.91
C ASN A 232 22.80 3.28 31.38
N THR A 233 21.72 2.97 32.08
CA THR A 233 20.78 1.91 31.69
C THR A 233 19.53 2.51 31.08
N ARG A 234 19.01 1.86 30.03
CA ARG A 234 17.78 2.28 29.34
C ARG A 234 16.91 1.07 29.01
N SER A 235 15.60 1.23 29.15
CA SER A 235 14.59 0.18 28.95
C SER A 235 13.22 0.80 28.62
N GLY A 236 12.24 -0.03 28.25
CA GLY A 236 10.88 0.41 27.98
C GLY A 236 10.80 1.45 26.86
N ASN A 237 10.07 2.54 27.08
CA ASN A 237 9.82 3.57 26.07
C ASN A 237 11.10 4.28 25.59
N ASP A 238 12.07 4.53 26.47
CA ASP A 238 13.36 5.13 26.07
C ASP A 238 14.10 4.21 25.09
N LEU A 239 14.08 2.89 25.34
CA LEU A 239 14.65 1.92 24.41
C LEU A 239 13.91 1.88 23.07
N GLN A 240 12.59 2.03 23.07
CA GLN A 240 11.80 2.11 21.83
C GLN A 240 12.17 3.33 20.99
N ASP A 241 12.31 4.51 21.61
CA ASP A 241 12.72 5.73 20.91
C ASP A 241 14.12 5.58 20.30
N LEU A 242 15.05 4.94 21.04
CA LEU A 242 16.38 4.64 20.53
C LEU A 242 16.37 3.66 19.35
N LEU A 243 15.51 2.64 19.38
CA LEU A 243 15.36 1.70 18.26
C LEU A 243 14.76 2.35 17.03
N ILE A 244 13.74 3.20 17.19
CA ILE A 244 13.12 3.93 16.08
C ILE A 244 14.16 4.83 15.41
N LYS A 245 14.94 5.56 16.21
CA LYS A 245 16.03 6.40 15.70
C LYS A 245 17.14 5.57 15.06
N SER A 246 17.53 4.46 15.68
CA SER A 246 18.53 3.53 15.13
C SER A 246 18.09 2.94 13.78
N ARG A 247 16.80 2.62 13.61
CA ARG A 247 16.22 2.13 12.35
C ARG A 247 16.37 3.14 11.23
N ALA A 248 16.02 4.40 11.47
CA ALA A 248 16.14 5.47 10.49
C ALA A 248 17.60 5.62 10.02
N LEU A 249 18.56 5.61 10.95
CA LEU A 249 19.98 5.71 10.63
C LEU A 249 20.51 4.45 9.94
N ARG A 250 20.03 3.26 10.32
CA ARG A 250 20.37 1.99 9.66
C ARG A 250 20.01 2.01 8.18
N ASN A 251 18.87 2.57 7.79
CA ASN A 251 18.48 2.66 6.37
C ASN A 251 19.45 3.56 5.59
N SER A 252 19.82 4.72 6.14
CA SER A 252 20.86 5.59 5.53
C SER A 252 22.24 4.93 5.48
N ILE A 253 22.64 4.18 6.51
CA ILE A 253 23.87 3.39 6.50
C ILE A 253 23.82 2.32 5.40
N ASN A 254 22.71 1.59 5.25
CA ASN A 254 22.57 0.54 4.23
C ASN A 254 22.66 1.12 2.82
N ALA A 255 22.00 2.25 2.54
CA ALA A 255 22.08 2.96 1.26
C ALA A 255 23.53 3.34 0.90
N LEU A 256 24.28 3.88 1.88
CA LEU A 256 25.69 4.19 1.73
C LEU A 256 26.60 2.95 1.63
N SER A 257 26.14 1.79 2.12
CA SER A 257 26.90 0.55 2.15
C SER A 257 26.81 -0.26 0.86
N GLN A 258 25.72 -0.15 0.08
CA GLN A 258 25.46 -1.00 -1.10
C GLN A 258 26.62 -1.08 -2.11
N ARG A 259 27.42 -0.02 -2.29
CA ARG A 259 28.65 -0.05 -3.14
C ARG A 259 29.95 -0.02 -2.35
N ALA A 260 29.92 0.37 -1.07
CA ALA A 260 31.11 0.42 -0.22
C ALA A 260 31.53 -0.98 0.26
N GLY A 261 30.61 -1.95 0.23
CA GLY A 261 30.89 -3.36 0.51
C GLY A 261 31.01 -3.73 1.99
N ASN A 262 31.24 -2.75 2.88
CA ASN A 262 31.36 -2.99 4.31
C ASN A 262 30.51 -2.00 5.13
N ARG A 263 29.39 -2.51 5.65
CA ARG A 263 28.43 -1.74 6.45
C ARG A 263 29.01 -1.19 7.75
N ARG A 264 29.89 -1.96 8.40
CA ARG A 264 30.50 -1.56 9.69
C ARG A 264 31.41 -0.36 9.52
N ALA A 265 32.18 -0.30 8.43
CA ALA A 265 33.04 0.84 8.13
C ALA A 265 32.23 2.13 7.94
N VAL A 266 31.09 2.07 7.23
CA VAL A 266 30.19 3.22 7.07
C VAL A 266 29.59 3.68 8.39
N GLU A 267 29.14 2.72 9.21
CA GLU A 267 28.59 2.99 10.53
C GLU A 267 29.62 3.65 11.46
N GLN A 268 30.87 3.17 11.48
CA GLN A 268 31.92 3.79 12.29
C GLN A 268 32.36 5.15 11.74
N ALA A 269 32.32 5.35 10.42
CA ALA A 269 32.57 6.65 9.79
C ALA A 269 31.51 7.67 10.22
N ALA A 270 30.23 7.25 10.30
CA ALA A 270 29.15 8.11 10.79
C ALA A 270 29.39 8.57 12.23
N ILE A 271 29.73 7.64 13.13
CA ILE A 271 30.00 7.95 14.55
C ILE A 271 31.26 8.83 14.69
N ALA A 272 32.27 8.61 13.86
CA ALA A 272 33.49 9.43 13.85
C ALA A 272 33.23 10.86 13.37
N GLY A 273 32.16 11.11 12.62
CA GLY A 273 31.83 12.43 12.05
C GLY A 273 32.30 12.62 10.61
N ALA A 274 32.58 11.55 9.86
CA ALA A 274 33.11 11.60 8.50
C ALA A 274 32.14 12.23 7.46
N PHE A 275 30.88 12.47 7.82
CA PHE A 275 29.87 13.09 6.94
C PHE A 275 29.66 14.58 7.21
N ASP A 276 30.47 15.16 8.09
CA ASP A 276 30.44 16.58 8.42
C ASP A 276 30.76 17.42 7.19
N SER A 277 29.96 18.46 6.92
CA SER A 277 30.14 19.31 5.74
C SER A 277 31.51 20.00 5.67
N SER A 278 32.15 20.25 6.82
CA SER A 278 33.48 20.89 6.91
C SER A 278 34.59 20.08 6.25
N VAL A 279 34.42 18.77 6.04
CA VAL A 279 35.42 17.91 5.35
C VAL A 279 35.61 18.29 3.89
N MET A 280 34.69 19.07 3.33
CA MET A 280 34.76 19.58 1.96
C MET A 280 35.45 20.95 1.88
N GLU A 281 35.69 21.59 3.03
CA GLU A 281 36.36 22.88 3.13
C GLU A 281 37.84 22.71 3.49
N ASP A 282 38.17 21.69 4.30
CA ASP A 282 39.54 21.37 4.69
C ASP A 282 39.81 19.86 4.65
N GLU A 283 40.76 19.46 3.80
CA GLU A 283 41.19 18.07 3.65
C GLU A 283 41.80 17.50 4.94
N ASN A 284 42.39 18.35 5.80
CA ASN A 284 42.96 17.91 7.08
C ASN A 284 41.87 17.44 8.04
N ILE A 285 40.71 18.09 8.06
CA ILE A 285 39.55 17.65 8.84
C ILE A 285 39.08 16.28 8.34
N GLY A 286 39.00 16.12 7.01
CA GLY A 286 38.68 14.82 6.40
C GLY A 286 39.68 13.72 6.79
N ARG A 287 40.99 14.02 6.78
CA ARG A 287 42.05 13.08 7.20
C ARG A 287 41.96 12.73 8.68
N ASP A 288 41.64 13.69 9.55
CA ASP A 288 41.42 13.45 10.99
C ASP A 288 40.24 12.50 11.22
N TYR A 289 39.10 12.73 10.57
CA TYR A 289 37.96 11.80 10.66
C TYR A 289 38.28 10.42 10.06
N ALA A 290 39.10 10.35 9.02
CA ALA A 290 39.55 9.08 8.46
C ALA A 290 40.39 8.28 9.47
N ALA A 291 41.31 8.96 10.17
CA ALA A 291 42.13 8.38 11.23
C ALA A 291 41.27 7.93 12.42
N LYS A 292 40.33 8.77 12.89
CA LYS A 292 39.38 8.43 13.95
C LYS A 292 38.55 7.21 13.61
N THR A 293 38.03 7.12 12.38
CA THR A 293 37.24 5.97 11.92
C THR A 293 38.08 4.69 11.93
N ALA A 294 39.31 4.76 11.42
CA ALA A 294 40.24 3.62 11.41
C ALA A 294 40.58 3.15 12.83
N ALA A 295 40.84 4.08 13.76
CA ALA A 295 41.09 3.76 15.16
C ALA A 295 39.89 3.05 15.82
N ARG A 296 38.66 3.50 15.54
CA ARG A 296 37.44 2.83 16.01
C ARG A 296 37.31 1.41 15.47
N LEU A 297 37.54 1.21 14.18
CA LEU A 297 37.50 -0.13 13.57
C LEU A 297 38.54 -1.08 14.19
N ASN A 298 39.77 -0.61 14.40
CA ASN A 298 40.83 -1.38 15.05
C ASN A 298 40.48 -1.77 16.49
N LYS A 299 39.90 -0.83 17.25
CA LYS A 299 39.46 -1.07 18.63
C LYS A 299 38.36 -2.13 18.69
N ILE A 300 37.37 -2.09 17.78
CA ILE A 300 36.27 -3.04 17.74
C ILE A 300 36.74 -4.46 17.39
N GLU A 301 37.72 -4.56 16.49
CA GLU A 301 38.27 -5.85 16.05
C GLU A 301 39.38 -6.38 16.97
N ASN A 302 39.66 -5.69 18.09
CA ASN A 302 40.74 -6.01 19.03
C ASN A 302 42.10 -6.21 18.33
N ILE A 303 42.38 -5.41 17.31
CA ILE A 303 43.65 -5.47 16.58
C ILE A 303 44.74 -4.83 17.46
N LYS A 304 45.57 -5.68 18.08
CA LYS A 304 46.72 -5.28 18.92
C LYS A 304 47.99 -5.12 18.09
N ASP A 305 47.90 -4.43 16.97
CA ASP A 305 49.07 -4.19 16.13
C ASP A 305 49.72 -2.86 16.52
N GLU A 306 50.77 -2.91 17.35
CA GLU A 306 51.56 -1.75 17.77
C GLU A 306 52.32 -1.11 16.60
N SER A 307 52.54 -1.86 15.50
CA SER A 307 53.18 -1.42 14.26
C SER A 307 52.23 -0.68 13.30
N GLY A 308 50.91 -0.83 13.46
CA GLY A 308 49.89 -0.20 12.60
C GLY A 308 49.81 -0.74 11.16
N GLU A 309 50.55 -1.81 10.83
CA GLU A 309 50.66 -2.33 9.46
C GLU A 309 49.52 -3.29 9.06
N ASN A 310 48.96 -4.02 10.03
CA ASN A 310 47.89 -5.01 9.85
C ASN A 310 46.50 -4.50 10.28
N GLY A 311 46.42 -3.26 10.76
CA GLY A 311 45.17 -2.59 11.13
C GLY A 311 44.49 -1.86 9.96
N TRP A 312 43.27 -1.40 10.19
CA TRP A 312 42.60 -0.43 9.35
C TRP A 312 43.39 0.88 9.29
N GLN A 313 43.55 1.39 8.09
CA GLN A 313 44.13 2.70 7.79
C GLN A 313 43.13 3.51 6.98
N GLY A 314 42.87 4.75 7.42
CA GLY A 314 41.95 5.68 6.76
C GLY A 314 42.71 6.77 6.01
N THR A 315 42.25 7.08 4.81
CA THR A 315 42.75 8.21 4.00
C THR A 315 41.55 8.99 3.45
N PHE A 316 41.75 10.28 3.22
CA PHE A 316 40.75 11.16 2.62
C PHE A 316 41.42 12.08 1.60
N SER A 317 40.74 12.32 0.47
CA SER A 317 41.07 13.37 -0.49
C SER A 317 39.80 13.86 -1.19
N PHE A 318 39.76 15.12 -1.65
CA PHE A 318 38.58 15.69 -2.28
C PHE A 318 38.11 14.92 -3.52
N ASP A 319 39.03 14.40 -4.33
CA ASP A 319 38.71 13.70 -5.58
C ASP A 319 38.17 12.28 -5.36
N LYS A 320 38.56 11.62 -4.26
CA LYS A 320 38.32 10.18 -4.05
C LYS A 320 37.42 9.89 -2.84
N GLY A 321 37.21 10.87 -1.97
CA GLY A 321 36.52 10.71 -0.69
C GLY A 321 37.34 9.89 0.30
N TYR A 322 36.65 9.15 1.18
CA TYR A 322 37.30 8.28 2.16
C TYR A 322 37.69 6.93 1.55
N SER A 323 38.88 6.46 1.91
CA SER A 323 39.26 5.06 1.72
C SER A 323 39.81 4.46 3.01
N PHE A 324 39.18 3.38 3.44
CA PHE A 324 39.65 2.54 4.54
C PHE A 324 40.22 1.25 3.97
N LYS A 325 41.43 0.88 4.37
CA LYS A 325 42.09 -0.35 3.92
C LYS A 325 42.64 -1.12 5.11
N ARG A 326 42.62 -2.45 5.03
CA ARG A 326 43.28 -3.34 5.97
C ARG A 326 43.88 -4.51 5.21
N THR A 327 45.09 -4.93 5.56
CA THR A 327 45.71 -6.14 5.00
C THR A 327 45.86 -7.16 6.10
N GLN A 328 45.21 -8.32 5.96
CA GLN A 328 45.31 -9.41 6.92
C GLN A 328 45.63 -10.71 6.19
N ARG A 329 46.71 -11.39 6.60
CA ARG A 329 47.17 -12.67 6.01
C ARG A 329 47.27 -12.63 4.47
N GLY A 330 47.78 -11.51 3.92
CA GLY A 330 47.94 -11.31 2.47
C GLY A 330 46.67 -10.85 1.71
N ILE A 331 45.51 -10.78 2.37
CA ILE A 331 44.26 -10.30 1.76
C ILE A 331 44.06 -8.83 2.12
N THR A 332 43.95 -7.96 1.12
CA THR A 332 43.63 -6.53 1.32
C THR A 332 42.13 -6.30 1.19
N GLU A 333 41.50 -5.93 2.29
CA GLU A 333 40.14 -5.41 2.31
C GLU A 333 40.17 -3.89 2.09
N ARG A 334 39.31 -3.37 1.22
CA ARG A 334 39.21 -1.93 0.95
C ARG A 334 37.76 -1.48 0.87
N VAL A 335 37.45 -0.45 1.65
CA VAL A 335 36.16 0.24 1.67
C VAL A 335 36.39 1.64 1.11
N ARG A 336 35.53 2.08 0.20
CA ARG A 336 35.57 3.43 -0.38
C ARG A 336 34.23 4.13 -0.21
N LEU A 337 34.26 5.35 0.31
CA LEU A 337 33.15 6.28 0.34
C LEU A 337 33.53 7.48 -0.52
N SER A 338 33.08 7.47 -1.75
CA SER A 338 33.36 8.53 -2.72
C SER A 338 32.73 9.87 -2.29
N THR A 339 33.27 10.96 -2.81
CA THR A 339 32.88 12.33 -2.44
C THR A 339 31.39 12.60 -2.68
N ASP A 340 30.80 12.06 -3.75
CA ASP A 340 29.36 12.12 -4.02
C ASP A 340 28.52 11.49 -2.90
N ARG A 341 28.99 10.39 -2.31
CA ARG A 341 28.32 9.71 -1.21
C ARG A 341 28.40 10.51 0.09
N VAL A 342 29.55 11.12 0.37
CA VAL A 342 29.72 12.00 1.54
C VAL A 342 28.76 13.19 1.47
N ARG A 343 28.34 13.62 0.26
CA ARG A 343 27.39 14.73 0.06
C ARG A 343 25.93 14.30 -0.09
N SER A 344 25.67 13.00 -0.11
CA SER A 344 24.34 12.44 -0.33
C SER A 344 23.34 12.85 0.77
N PRO A 345 22.03 12.84 0.50
CA PRO A 345 21.01 13.08 1.52
C PRO A 345 21.14 12.16 2.73
N ASP A 346 21.54 10.90 2.53
CA ASP A 346 21.77 9.93 3.60
C ASP A 346 22.97 10.27 4.48
N ALA A 347 24.06 10.76 3.88
CA ALA A 347 25.20 11.24 4.65
C ALA A 347 24.82 12.45 5.52
N ARG A 348 24.03 13.39 5.01
CA ARG A 348 23.53 14.54 5.79
C ARG A 348 22.63 14.11 6.96
N ARG A 349 21.82 13.07 6.77
CA ARG A 349 21.00 12.49 7.86
C ARG A 349 21.86 11.85 8.96
N LEU A 350 22.97 11.21 8.59
CA LEU A 350 23.90 10.65 9.55
C LEU A 350 24.67 11.75 10.29
N ASP A 351 25.08 12.80 9.59
CA ASP A 351 25.75 13.96 10.18
C ASP A 351 24.85 14.73 11.16
N SER A 352 23.59 14.95 10.82
CA SER A 352 22.64 15.61 11.74
C SER A 352 22.39 14.80 13.02
N ALA A 353 22.64 13.48 12.99
CA ALA A 353 22.54 12.58 14.13
C ALA A 353 23.88 12.33 14.85
N LYS A 354 24.98 12.99 14.45
CA LYS A 354 26.34 12.79 14.97
C LYS A 354 26.44 12.85 16.50
N SER A 355 25.87 13.89 17.11
CA SER A 355 25.91 14.06 18.57
C SER A 355 25.24 12.90 19.31
N TRP A 356 24.09 12.44 18.81
CA TRP A 356 23.37 11.29 19.36
C TRP A 356 24.12 9.97 19.13
N LEU A 357 24.74 9.80 17.96
CA LEU A 357 25.57 8.64 17.65
C LEU A 357 26.77 8.54 18.59
N GLN A 358 27.43 9.66 18.86
CA GLN A 358 28.57 9.72 19.77
C GLN A 358 28.13 9.54 21.22
N ASP A 359 27.02 10.12 21.64
CA ASP A 359 26.52 9.97 23.01
C ASP A 359 26.29 8.49 23.38
N LEU A 360 25.66 7.73 22.47
CA LEU A 360 25.29 6.34 22.72
C LEU A 360 26.36 5.31 22.32
N PHE A 361 27.06 5.54 21.20
CA PHE A 361 27.95 4.55 20.58
C PHE A 361 29.43 4.95 20.56
N ASP A 362 29.86 5.91 21.39
CA ASP A 362 31.31 6.18 21.53
C ASP A 362 32.07 4.95 22.03
N GLY A 363 31.45 4.17 22.93
CA GLY A 363 31.89 2.84 23.33
C GLY A 363 30.84 1.74 23.05
N PRO A 364 31.16 0.48 23.41
CA PRO A 364 30.25 -0.64 23.19
C PRO A 364 29.00 -0.52 24.07
N VAL A 365 27.83 -0.74 23.46
CA VAL A 365 26.55 -0.87 24.15
C VAL A 365 26.30 -2.35 24.41
N SER A 366 26.05 -2.70 25.68
CA SER A 366 25.70 -4.07 26.07
C SER A 366 24.17 -4.23 26.02
N ILE A 367 23.71 -5.25 25.30
CA ILE A 367 22.28 -5.62 25.23
C ILE A 367 22.07 -6.78 26.21
N ILE A 368 21.20 -6.58 27.18
CA ILE A 368 20.92 -7.52 28.26
C ILE A 368 19.47 -7.99 28.11
N ASN A 369 19.26 -9.31 28.12
CA ASN A 369 17.94 -9.92 28.11
C ASN A 369 17.87 -10.90 29.30
N GLU A 370 16.85 -10.79 30.15
CA GLU A 370 16.67 -11.62 31.35
C GLU A 370 17.95 -11.71 32.21
N GLY A 371 18.65 -10.58 32.38
CA GLY A 371 19.89 -10.49 33.19
C GLY A 371 21.15 -11.06 32.54
N LYS A 372 21.07 -11.60 31.32
CA LYS A 372 22.25 -12.09 30.56
C LYS A 372 22.61 -11.13 29.43
N THR A 373 23.89 -10.79 29.31
CA THR A 373 24.39 -10.04 28.14
C THR A 373 24.33 -10.92 26.90
N ILE A 374 23.46 -10.58 25.95
CA ILE A 374 23.27 -11.34 24.72
C ILE A 374 24.14 -10.83 23.56
N ALA A 375 24.50 -9.55 23.57
CA ALA A 375 25.35 -8.93 22.55
C ALA A 375 26.05 -7.68 23.07
N LYS A 376 27.18 -7.34 22.45
CA LYS A 376 27.84 -6.03 22.58
C LYS A 376 27.97 -5.42 21.20
N VAL A 377 27.43 -4.23 21.02
CA VAL A 377 27.33 -3.57 19.71
C VAL A 377 28.02 -2.21 19.74
N ASN A 378 28.50 -1.75 18.59
CA ASN A 378 29.29 -0.52 18.48
C ASN A 378 28.68 0.49 17.50
N GLY A 379 27.38 0.37 17.22
CA GLY A 379 26.68 1.27 16.32
C GLY A 379 25.19 0.94 16.16
N PRO A 380 24.43 1.88 15.58
CA PRO A 380 22.97 1.83 15.49
C PRO A 380 22.42 0.70 14.62
N ALA A 381 23.08 0.33 13.53
CA ALA A 381 22.63 -0.74 12.64
C ALA A 381 22.78 -2.11 13.30
N ALA A 382 23.95 -2.37 13.90
CA ALA A 382 24.17 -3.59 14.68
C ALA A 382 23.25 -3.66 15.90
N PHE A 383 23.04 -2.53 16.58
CA PHE A 383 22.12 -2.41 17.71
C PHE A 383 20.69 -2.79 17.34
N TYR A 384 20.16 -2.20 16.26
CA TYR A 384 18.83 -2.51 15.77
C TYR A 384 18.69 -3.98 15.35
N ASP A 385 19.66 -4.50 14.58
CA ASP A 385 19.61 -5.90 14.11
C ASP A 385 19.58 -6.91 15.27
N HIS A 386 20.44 -6.74 16.28
CA HIS A 386 20.50 -7.67 17.42
C HIS A 386 19.24 -7.63 18.29
N ILE A 387 18.69 -6.44 18.55
CA ILE A 387 17.45 -6.32 19.32
C ILE A 387 16.28 -6.89 18.53
N GLN A 388 16.22 -6.63 17.22
CA GLN A 388 15.16 -7.16 16.38
C GLN A 388 15.22 -8.69 16.23
N GLU A 389 16.43 -9.25 16.13
CA GLU A 389 16.63 -10.70 16.15
C GLU A 389 16.16 -11.31 17.48
N ALA A 390 16.48 -10.67 18.61
CA ALA A 390 16.00 -11.10 19.91
C ALA A 390 14.47 -11.05 20.02
N GLY A 391 13.83 -9.98 19.53
CA GLY A 391 12.37 -9.84 19.53
C GLY A 391 11.63 -10.83 18.63
N ARG A 392 12.29 -11.31 17.56
CA ARG A 392 11.73 -12.34 16.67
C ARG A 392 11.79 -13.75 17.24
N LYS A 393 12.63 -14.02 18.25
CA LYS A 393 12.76 -15.37 18.83
C LYS A 393 11.45 -15.80 19.49
N GLY A 394 10.94 -16.96 19.06
CA GLY A 394 9.70 -17.53 19.59
C GLY A 394 8.40 -16.94 19.00
N LEU A 395 8.50 -16.05 18.00
CA LEU A 395 7.36 -15.58 17.23
C LEU A 395 7.14 -16.48 16.00
N SER A 396 5.92 -16.98 15.85
CA SER A 396 5.41 -17.51 14.59
C SER A 396 4.72 -16.37 13.85
N ILE A 397 5.19 -16.07 12.63
CA ILE A 397 4.67 -14.99 11.80
C ILE A 397 4.17 -15.62 10.50
N GLN A 398 2.90 -15.45 10.21
CA GLN A 398 2.27 -15.85 8.95
C GLN A 398 1.84 -14.57 8.21
N ARG A 399 2.29 -14.43 6.96
CA ARG A 399 1.82 -13.37 6.06
C ARG A 399 0.70 -13.94 5.19
N TYR A 400 -0.44 -13.27 5.15
CA TYR A 400 -1.53 -13.63 4.24
C TYR A 400 -1.27 -13.01 2.87
N LYS A 401 -1.37 -13.81 1.81
CA LYS A 401 -1.26 -13.31 0.43
C LYS A 401 -2.62 -13.08 -0.21
N GLY A 402 -3.64 -13.79 0.25
CA GLY A 402 -5.02 -13.62 -0.20
C GLY A 402 -6.01 -14.07 0.86
N LEU A 403 -7.25 -13.61 0.71
CA LEU A 403 -8.36 -13.87 1.62
C LEU A 403 -8.70 -15.38 1.70
N GLY A 404 -8.43 -16.12 0.63
CA GLY A 404 -8.64 -17.57 0.58
C GLY A 404 -7.68 -18.39 1.46
N GLU A 405 -6.61 -17.80 1.98
CA GLU A 405 -5.69 -18.46 2.92
C GLU A 405 -6.23 -18.47 4.36
N MET A 406 -7.26 -17.66 4.64
CA MET A 406 -7.91 -17.59 5.94
C MET A 406 -9.03 -18.64 6.04
N ASN A 407 -9.06 -19.35 7.15
CA ASN A 407 -10.21 -20.20 7.49
C ASN A 407 -11.43 -19.31 7.81
N PRO A 408 -12.68 -19.82 7.68
CA PRO A 408 -13.90 -19.04 7.92
C PRO A 408 -13.92 -18.30 9.26
N GLU A 409 -13.49 -18.93 10.34
CA GLU A 409 -13.42 -18.31 11.68
C GLU A 409 -12.47 -17.11 11.70
N GLN A 410 -11.29 -17.24 11.09
CA GLN A 410 -10.31 -16.14 11.01
C GLN A 410 -10.85 -14.99 10.17
N LEU A 411 -11.52 -15.30 9.06
CA LEU A 411 -12.13 -14.28 8.20
C LEU A 411 -13.25 -13.53 8.94
N TRP A 412 -14.04 -14.24 9.77
CA TRP A 412 -15.02 -13.62 10.65
C TRP A 412 -14.36 -12.66 11.65
N GLU A 413 -13.45 -13.17 12.47
CA GLU A 413 -12.81 -12.42 13.56
C GLU A 413 -12.04 -11.19 13.08
N THR A 414 -11.56 -11.20 11.83
CA THR A 414 -10.71 -10.14 11.30
C THR A 414 -11.45 -9.15 10.41
N THR A 415 -12.36 -9.64 9.56
CA THR A 415 -12.83 -8.86 8.39
C THR A 415 -14.36 -8.73 8.34
N LEU A 416 -15.11 -9.72 8.85
CA LEU A 416 -16.58 -9.68 8.80
C LEU A 416 -17.24 -9.19 10.09
N ASP A 417 -16.63 -9.41 11.25
CA ASP A 417 -17.20 -9.01 12.55
C ASP A 417 -17.36 -7.47 12.63
N PRO A 418 -18.58 -6.96 12.78
CA PRO A 418 -18.84 -5.52 12.90
C PRO A 418 -18.10 -4.81 14.04
N ASN A 419 -17.69 -5.53 15.09
CA ASN A 419 -17.04 -4.96 16.27
C ASN A 419 -15.52 -4.82 16.11
N VAL A 420 -14.91 -5.60 15.19
CA VAL A 420 -13.44 -5.69 15.06
C VAL A 420 -12.95 -5.18 13.71
N ARG A 421 -13.74 -5.37 12.64
CA ARG A 421 -13.33 -5.06 11.28
C ARG A 421 -12.97 -3.58 11.09
N THR A 422 -12.04 -3.35 10.18
CA THR A 422 -11.72 -2.00 9.69
C THR A 422 -12.23 -1.85 8.26
N LEU A 423 -13.06 -0.82 8.04
CA LEU A 423 -13.59 -0.46 6.72
C LEU A 423 -13.14 0.95 6.36
N LEU A 424 -12.70 1.13 5.11
CA LEU A 424 -12.43 2.44 4.54
C LEU A 424 -13.65 2.88 3.73
N GLN A 425 -14.32 3.96 4.13
CA GLN A 425 -15.42 4.54 3.37
C GLN A 425 -14.87 5.27 2.14
N VAL A 426 -15.43 5.00 0.96
CA VAL A 426 -15.02 5.64 -0.29
C VAL A 426 -15.68 7.00 -0.40
N THR A 427 -14.89 8.05 -0.58
CA THR A 427 -15.40 9.40 -0.85
C THR A 427 -15.49 9.67 -2.35
N VAL A 428 -16.26 10.70 -2.74
CA VAL A 428 -16.31 11.16 -4.14
C VAL A 428 -14.91 11.57 -4.63
N ALA A 429 -14.09 12.18 -3.76
CA ALA A 429 -12.72 12.57 -4.11
C ALA A 429 -11.83 11.34 -4.38
N ASP A 430 -11.99 10.26 -3.62
CA ASP A 430 -11.24 9.01 -3.85
C ASP A 430 -11.68 8.34 -5.15
N ALA A 431 -12.99 8.39 -5.45
CA ALA A 431 -13.54 7.85 -6.68
C ALA A 431 -13.05 8.60 -7.93
N VAL A 432 -12.94 9.95 -7.86
CA VAL A 432 -12.33 10.77 -8.93
C VAL A 432 -10.86 10.41 -9.13
N LYS A 433 -10.06 10.32 -8.05
CA LYS A 433 -8.64 9.93 -8.16
C LYS A 433 -8.48 8.54 -8.78
N ALA A 434 -9.32 7.59 -8.37
CA ALA A 434 -9.31 6.24 -8.92
C ALA A 434 -9.64 6.27 -10.43
N ASP A 435 -10.62 7.06 -10.86
CA ASP A 435 -10.98 7.26 -12.26
C ASP A 435 -9.85 7.91 -13.07
N GLU A 436 -9.20 8.95 -12.56
CA GLU A 436 -8.05 9.61 -13.22
C GLU A 436 -6.87 8.65 -13.42
N ILE A 437 -6.49 7.92 -12.36
CA ILE A 437 -5.43 6.91 -12.41
C ILE A 437 -5.80 5.82 -13.42
N PHE A 438 -7.06 5.37 -13.39
CA PHE A 438 -7.54 4.31 -14.28
C PHE A 438 -7.61 4.76 -15.73
N SER A 439 -8.09 5.97 -16.01
CA SER A 439 -8.13 6.57 -17.34
C SER A 439 -6.72 6.74 -17.91
N THR A 440 -5.76 7.14 -17.07
CA THR A 440 -4.34 7.21 -17.45
C THR A 440 -3.76 5.84 -17.77
N LEU A 441 -4.00 4.84 -16.91
CA LEU A 441 -3.42 3.50 -17.05
C LEU A 441 -4.11 2.61 -18.10
N MET A 442 -5.39 2.83 -18.36
CA MET A 442 -6.23 1.94 -19.16
C MET A 442 -6.93 2.64 -20.33
N GLY A 443 -6.78 3.96 -20.47
CA GLY A 443 -7.24 4.72 -21.63
C GLY A 443 -6.45 4.38 -22.90
N ASP A 444 -6.92 4.86 -24.05
CA ASP A 444 -6.35 4.49 -25.35
C ASP A 444 -5.03 5.24 -25.68
N VAL A 445 -4.64 6.23 -24.87
CA VAL A 445 -3.43 7.04 -25.05
C VAL A 445 -2.24 6.40 -24.34
N VAL A 446 -1.16 6.11 -25.08
CA VAL A 446 0.00 5.34 -24.60
C VAL A 446 0.98 6.20 -23.79
N GLU A 447 1.24 7.43 -24.19
CA GLU A 447 2.21 8.33 -23.57
C GLU A 447 1.96 8.59 -22.08
N PRO A 448 0.75 9.00 -21.63
CA PRO A 448 0.47 9.23 -20.21
C PRO A 448 0.65 7.97 -19.35
N ARG A 449 0.30 6.80 -19.91
CA ARG A 449 0.53 5.51 -19.27
C ARG A 449 2.01 5.23 -19.07
N ARG A 450 2.83 5.51 -20.10
CA ARG A 450 4.27 5.26 -20.07
C ARG A 450 4.97 6.15 -19.03
N GLU A 451 4.64 7.43 -18.99
CA GLU A 451 5.15 8.38 -17.99
C GLU A 451 4.74 7.96 -16.58
N PHE A 452 3.47 7.61 -16.37
CA PHE A 452 2.99 7.14 -15.06
C PHE A 452 3.73 5.88 -14.59
N ILE A 453 3.98 4.90 -15.48
CA ILE A 453 4.75 3.70 -15.12
C ILE A 453 6.20 4.05 -14.78
N GLN A 454 6.83 4.96 -15.53
CA GLN A 454 8.22 5.37 -15.28
C GLN A 454 8.37 6.14 -13.95
N ASP A 455 7.45 7.05 -13.65
CA ASP A 455 7.47 7.86 -12.43
C ASP A 455 7.18 7.03 -11.16
N ASN A 456 6.39 5.95 -11.29
CA ASN A 456 6.02 5.09 -10.17
C ASN A 456 6.89 3.83 -10.04
N ALA A 457 7.59 3.39 -11.09
CA ALA A 457 8.51 2.25 -11.03
C ALA A 457 9.66 2.49 -10.03
N LEU A 458 10.16 3.73 -9.95
CA LEU A 458 11.17 4.15 -8.97
C LEU A 458 10.69 4.10 -7.51
N LYS A 459 9.38 4.15 -7.27
CA LYS A 459 8.78 4.02 -5.92
C LYS A 459 8.55 2.56 -5.53
N ALA A 460 8.24 1.70 -6.50
CA ALA A 460 8.01 0.27 -6.28
C ALA A 460 9.27 -0.50 -5.85
N GLU A 461 10.47 -0.04 -6.22
CA GLU A 461 11.73 -0.64 -5.74
C GLU A 461 12.05 -0.36 -4.26
N VAL A 462 11.30 0.54 -3.61
CA VAL A 462 11.53 0.92 -2.20
C VAL A 462 10.72 0.05 -1.22
N ASP A 463 9.66 -0.60 -1.70
CA ASP A 463 8.71 -1.41 -0.90
C ASP A 463 8.76 -2.93 -1.23
N ALA A 464 9.85 -3.42 -1.84
CA ALA A 464 10.06 -4.84 -2.18
C ALA A 464 11.05 -5.57 -1.26
#